data_AF-A0A952TSL5-F1
#
_entry.id   AF-A0A952TSL5-F1
#
_cell.length_a   1.000
_cell.length_b   1.000
_cell.length_c   1.000
_cell.angle_alpha   90.00
_cell.angle_beta   90.00
_cell.angle_gamma   90.00
#
_symmetry.space_group_name_H-M   'P 1'
#
loop_
_entity.id
_entity.type
_entity.pdbx_description
1 polymer ?
#
loop_
_entity_poly.entity_id
_entity_poly.type
_entity_poly.pdbx_seq_one_letter_code
_entity_poly.pdbx_strand_id
1 'polypeptide(L)'
;MSIKVFTEYFIMTLPYVMGVVFLTAAFFRAMIWYTVRRHEWFAREFEKRVNNYVETQQPQAGSNVSFYVLSKRMLEKTYYEAFALRDRLHRRRGDNVMSMWDRVFLVKQGCAWLVKDLLKQIKFLKWTKETPKLQQITRATLHHNPCFNRIFGVLPMTAMNDFIAILPGLFVVAGILGTFVGIAGGLQELGGGMNLQDIENTKNVMDRFLYEISYAMKTSIAGIVFSLAAHILNVIMSPERVYVSLVDRMESSLDLLWYRSDNNDYASEDRPFDEHRDPVEALAEESVNAEVARHNRTRGLDDLRKVKAS
;
A
#
# COMPACT_ATOMS: atom_id res chain seq x y z
N MET A 1 15.70 -31.46 27.34
CA MET A 1 16.32 -30.13 27.29
C MET A 1 15.96 -29.42 28.59
N SER A 2 16.93 -29.11 29.46
CA SER A 2 16.63 -28.46 30.75
C SER A 2 16.08 -27.05 30.51
N ILE A 3 15.14 -26.58 31.33
CA ILE A 3 14.55 -25.23 31.27
C ILE A 3 15.65 -24.16 31.17
N LYS A 4 16.81 -24.40 31.82
CA LYS A 4 17.99 -23.53 31.78
C LYS A 4 18.56 -23.33 30.38
N VAL A 5 18.74 -24.43 29.63
CA VAL A 5 19.27 -24.39 28.26
C VAL A 5 18.32 -23.61 27.36
N PHE A 6 17.02 -23.80 27.54
CA PHE A 6 16.02 -23.05 26.77
C PHE A 6 16.09 -21.54 27.05
N THR A 7 16.24 -21.14 28.31
CA THR A 7 16.32 -19.72 28.71
C THR A 7 17.58 -19.03 28.17
N GLU A 8 18.75 -19.67 28.23
CA GLU A 8 19.99 -19.13 27.68
C GLU A 8 19.90 -18.95 26.15
N TYR A 9 19.40 -19.96 25.44
CA TYR A 9 19.18 -19.88 23.99
C TYR A 9 18.17 -18.81 23.61
N PHE A 10 17.08 -18.67 24.37
CA PHE A 10 16.06 -17.65 24.15
C PHE A 10 16.65 -16.24 24.28
N ILE A 11 17.38 -15.98 25.38
CA ILE A 11 18.03 -14.69 25.62
C ILE A 11 19.03 -14.38 24.50
N MET A 12 19.88 -15.34 24.11
CA MET A 12 20.90 -15.12 23.09
C MET A 12 20.34 -14.86 21.69
N THR A 13 19.22 -15.49 21.34
CA THR A 13 18.63 -15.38 20.00
C THR A 13 17.70 -14.17 19.86
N LEU A 14 17.15 -13.67 20.96
CA LEU A 14 16.13 -12.62 20.97
C LEU A 14 16.53 -11.35 20.19
N PRO A 15 17.73 -10.76 20.36
CA PRO A 15 18.14 -9.59 19.58
C PRO A 15 18.22 -9.85 18.07
N TYR A 16 18.66 -11.04 17.67
CA TYR A 16 18.75 -11.43 16.26
C TYR A 16 17.36 -11.62 15.66
N VAL A 17 16.45 -12.25 16.40
CA VAL A 17 15.04 -12.41 16.00
C VAL A 17 14.39 -11.03 15.84
N MET A 18 14.59 -10.11 16.79
CA MET A 18 14.10 -8.74 16.68
C MET A 18 14.65 -8.02 15.44
N GLY A 19 15.93 -8.19 15.14
CA GLY A 19 16.56 -7.64 13.93
C GLY A 19 15.94 -8.19 12.63
N VAL A 20 15.70 -9.49 12.55
CA VAL A 20 15.04 -10.11 11.38
C VAL A 20 13.59 -9.63 11.25
N VAL A 21 12.83 -9.59 12.34
CA VAL A 21 11.45 -9.07 12.35
C VAL A 21 11.44 -7.59 11.94
N PHE A 22 12.40 -6.80 12.40
CA PHE A 22 12.53 -5.40 12.01
C PHE A 22 12.79 -5.23 10.51
N LEU A 23 13.73 -6.00 9.95
CA LEU A 23 14.05 -5.92 8.51
C LEU A 23 12.88 -6.36 7.63
N THR A 24 12.21 -7.46 7.99
CA THR A 24 11.03 -7.93 7.26
C THR A 24 9.89 -6.92 7.34
N ALA A 25 9.65 -6.32 8.51
CA ALA A 25 8.65 -5.28 8.69
C ALA A 25 8.97 -3.99 7.90
N ALA A 26 10.23 -3.55 7.94
CA ALA A 26 10.69 -2.38 7.19
C ALA A 26 10.52 -2.60 5.68
N PHE A 27 10.85 -3.81 5.19
CA PHE A 27 10.63 -4.19 3.80
C PHE A 27 9.15 -4.12 3.42
N PHE A 28 8.26 -4.77 4.18
CA PHE A 28 6.83 -4.71 3.91
C PHE A 28 6.26 -3.29 4.01
N ARG A 29 6.72 -2.48 4.97
CA ARG A 29 6.31 -1.08 5.11
C ARG A 29 6.69 -0.27 3.88
N ALA A 30 7.93 -0.41 3.41
CA ALA A 30 8.41 0.25 2.21
C ALA A 30 7.62 -0.18 0.97
N MET A 31 7.30 -1.47 0.85
CA MET A 31 6.48 -2.01 -0.23
C MET A 31 5.05 -1.46 -0.24
N ILE A 32 4.38 -1.44 0.92
CA ILE A 32 3.04 -0.88 1.10
C ILE A 32 3.04 0.59 0.69
N TRP A 33 3.95 1.37 1.25
CA TRP A 33 4.07 2.79 0.96
C TRP A 33 4.37 3.05 -0.52
N TYR A 34 5.26 2.26 -1.13
CA TYR A 34 5.58 2.36 -2.55
C TYR A 34 4.32 2.12 -3.40
N THR A 35 3.55 1.08 -3.08
CA THR A 35 2.32 0.73 -3.81
C THR A 35 1.30 1.88 -3.76
N VAL A 36 1.02 2.44 -2.58
CA VAL A 36 0.08 3.59 -2.47
C VAL A 36 0.62 4.81 -3.17
N ARG A 37 1.93 5.10 -3.03
CA ARG A 37 2.57 6.24 -3.70
C ARG A 37 2.53 6.13 -5.24
N ARG A 38 2.57 4.92 -5.79
CA ARG A 38 2.38 4.69 -7.23
C ARG A 38 0.96 5.02 -7.69
N HIS A 39 -0.05 4.69 -6.89
CA HIS A 39 -1.43 5.09 -7.18
C HIS A 39 -1.64 6.59 -7.00
N GLU A 40 -1.04 7.21 -5.98
CA GLU A 40 -1.04 8.66 -5.80
C GLU A 40 -0.46 9.36 -7.03
N TRP A 41 0.64 8.85 -7.60
CA TRP A 41 1.22 9.38 -8.83
C TRP A 41 0.22 9.38 -10.00
N PHE A 42 -0.62 8.35 -10.14
CA PHE A 42 -1.69 8.34 -11.16
C PHE A 42 -2.69 9.48 -10.95
N ALA A 43 -3.13 9.72 -9.71
CA ALA A 43 -4.03 10.84 -9.41
C ALA A 43 -3.38 12.21 -9.65
N ARG A 44 -2.08 12.37 -9.37
CA ARG A 44 -1.35 13.60 -9.73
C ARG A 44 -1.32 13.82 -11.24
N GLU A 45 -1.19 12.75 -12.00
CA GLU A 45 -1.18 12.81 -13.46
C GLU A 45 -2.57 13.08 -14.05
N PHE A 46 -3.63 12.64 -13.36
CA PHE A 46 -5.02 13.01 -13.66
C PHE A 46 -5.26 14.49 -13.37
N GLU A 47 -4.90 14.95 -12.17
CA GLU A 47 -5.03 16.34 -11.71
C GLU A 47 -4.37 17.33 -12.68
N LYS A 48 -3.10 17.09 -13.05
CA LYS A 48 -2.39 17.92 -14.04
C LYS A 48 -3.15 18.02 -15.37
N ARG A 49 -3.77 16.93 -15.82
CA ARG A 49 -4.51 16.91 -17.10
C ARG A 49 -5.82 17.65 -17.00
N VAL A 50 -6.53 17.50 -15.89
CA VAL A 50 -7.75 18.27 -15.62
C VAL A 50 -7.41 19.76 -15.56
N ASN A 51 -6.36 20.16 -14.85
CA ASN A 51 -5.93 21.55 -14.78
C ASN A 51 -5.54 22.10 -16.16
N ASN A 52 -4.71 21.37 -16.92
CA ASN A 52 -4.35 21.78 -18.29
C ASN A 52 -5.58 21.89 -19.19
N TYR A 53 -6.55 20.98 -19.05
CA TYR A 53 -7.80 21.03 -19.82
C TYR A 53 -8.63 22.27 -19.48
N VAL A 54 -8.77 22.58 -18.18
CA VAL A 54 -9.48 23.76 -17.69
C VAL A 54 -8.79 25.05 -18.13
N GLU A 55 -7.46 25.11 -18.11
CA GLU A 55 -6.68 26.28 -18.55
C GLU A 55 -6.73 26.50 -20.07
N THR A 56 -6.71 25.42 -20.86
CA THR A 56 -6.66 25.51 -22.33
C THR A 56 -8.03 25.81 -22.94
N GLN A 57 -9.12 25.43 -22.27
CA GLN A 57 -10.46 25.70 -22.78
C GLN A 57 -10.95 27.10 -22.40
N GLN A 58 -11.19 27.92 -23.41
CA GLN A 58 -11.99 29.14 -23.23
C GLN A 58 -13.46 28.77 -23.02
N PRO A 59 -14.20 29.45 -22.12
CA PRO A 59 -15.63 29.23 -21.94
C PRO A 59 -16.38 29.63 -23.22
N GLN A 60 -16.59 28.67 -24.12
CA GLN A 60 -17.46 28.87 -25.27
C GLN A 60 -18.91 28.86 -24.80
N ALA A 61 -19.62 29.97 -25.03
CA ALA A 61 -21.05 30.07 -24.77
C ALA A 61 -21.80 29.06 -25.66
N GLY A 62 -22.43 28.06 -25.05
CA GLY A 62 -23.31 27.09 -25.73
C GLY A 62 -22.78 25.65 -25.86
N SER A 63 -21.64 25.30 -25.27
CA SER A 63 -21.21 23.89 -25.24
C SER A 63 -21.95 23.12 -24.15
N ASN A 64 -23.00 22.36 -24.47
CA ASN A 64 -23.62 21.44 -23.51
C ASN A 64 -22.66 20.27 -23.20
N VAL A 65 -21.76 20.44 -22.23
CA VAL A 65 -20.78 19.42 -21.86
C VAL A 65 -21.33 18.54 -20.74
N SER A 66 -21.45 17.24 -21.02
CA SER A 66 -21.83 16.23 -20.03
C SER A 66 -20.66 15.87 -19.13
N PHE A 67 -20.89 15.91 -17.83
CA PHE A 67 -19.95 15.52 -16.79
C PHE A 67 -19.46 14.08 -16.97
N TYR A 68 -20.36 13.16 -17.29
CA TYR A 68 -19.99 11.77 -17.55
C TYR A 68 -19.03 11.63 -18.73
N VAL A 69 -19.33 12.28 -19.86
CA VAL A 69 -18.51 12.21 -21.08
C VAL A 69 -17.15 12.84 -20.84
N LEU A 70 -17.12 13.98 -20.16
CA LEU A 70 -15.89 14.69 -19.84
C LEU A 70 -15.00 13.87 -18.88
N SER A 71 -15.59 13.33 -17.81
CA SER A 71 -14.89 12.47 -16.85
C SER A 71 -14.37 11.19 -17.52
N LYS A 72 -15.18 10.54 -18.38
CA LYS A 72 -14.77 9.38 -19.19
C LYS A 72 -13.54 9.70 -20.03
N ARG A 73 -13.61 10.75 -20.84
CA ARG A 73 -12.51 11.16 -21.73
C ARG A 73 -11.24 11.46 -20.94
N MET A 74 -11.32 12.22 -19.85
CA MET A 74 -10.15 12.60 -19.06
C MET A 74 -9.52 11.41 -18.35
N LEU A 75 -10.31 10.51 -17.76
CA LEU A 75 -9.81 9.33 -17.05
C LEU A 75 -9.20 8.30 -18.01
N GLU A 76 -9.87 7.99 -19.12
CA GLU A 76 -9.37 7.04 -20.12
C GLU A 76 -8.11 7.58 -20.80
N LYS A 77 -8.08 8.85 -21.21
CA LYS A 77 -6.88 9.48 -21.77
C LYS A 77 -5.70 9.47 -20.79
N THR A 78 -5.97 9.78 -19.52
CA THR A 78 -4.94 9.70 -18.46
C THR A 78 -4.38 8.28 -18.34
N TYR A 79 -5.24 7.26 -18.36
CA TYR A 79 -4.82 5.86 -18.31
C TYR A 79 -3.96 5.47 -19.52
N TYR A 80 -4.44 5.78 -20.73
CA TYR A 80 -3.75 5.44 -21.98
C TYR A 80 -2.36 6.06 -22.04
N GLU A 81 -2.23 7.35 -21.73
CA GLU A 81 -0.94 8.03 -21.78
C GLU A 81 -0.01 7.59 -20.64
N ALA A 82 -0.54 7.40 -19.43
CA ALA A 82 0.26 6.99 -18.27
C ALA A 82 0.85 5.57 -18.43
N PHE A 83 0.11 4.67 -19.09
CA PHE A 83 0.49 3.25 -19.17
C PHE A 83 0.75 2.75 -20.59
N ALA A 84 -0.18 2.95 -21.53
CA ALA A 84 -0.09 2.37 -22.88
C ALA A 84 0.90 3.11 -23.79
N LEU A 85 0.88 4.45 -23.78
CA LEU A 85 1.83 5.26 -24.54
C LEU A 85 3.25 5.09 -24.00
N ARG A 86 3.40 4.97 -22.67
CA ARG A 86 4.71 4.74 -22.03
C ARG A 86 5.28 3.35 -22.35
N ASP A 87 4.45 2.31 -22.35
CA ASP A 87 4.87 0.94 -22.74
C ASP A 87 5.27 0.88 -24.22
N ARG A 88 4.68 1.68 -25.10
CA ARG A 88 5.00 1.66 -26.54
C ARG A 88 6.22 2.50 -26.90
N LEU A 89 6.42 3.66 -26.25
CA LEU A 89 7.45 4.61 -26.67
C LEU A 89 8.79 4.47 -25.95
N HIS A 90 8.86 3.88 -24.74
CA HIS A 90 10.10 3.65 -23.97
C HIS A 90 11.14 4.80 -24.01
N ARG A 91 10.68 6.06 -24.03
CA ARG A 91 11.53 7.23 -24.35
C ARG A 91 12.47 7.63 -23.22
N ARG A 92 12.31 7.13 -21.99
CA ARG A 92 13.15 7.51 -20.83
C ARG A 92 13.88 6.31 -20.22
N ARG A 93 15.15 6.52 -19.88
CA ARG A 93 16.07 5.54 -19.27
C ARG A 93 15.60 5.20 -17.84
N GLY A 94 14.61 4.31 -17.74
CA GLY A 94 13.90 3.95 -16.50
C GLY A 94 12.56 3.27 -16.75
N ASP A 95 11.99 3.40 -17.95
CA ASP A 95 10.66 2.87 -18.29
C ASP A 95 10.57 1.34 -18.24
N ASN A 96 11.64 0.60 -18.53
CA ASN A 96 11.66 -0.86 -18.44
C ASN A 96 11.56 -1.37 -17.00
N VAL A 97 12.31 -0.74 -16.09
CA VAL A 97 12.26 -1.08 -14.66
C VAL A 97 10.89 -0.70 -14.10
N MET A 98 10.37 0.46 -14.50
CA MET A 98 9.05 0.95 -14.08
C MET A 98 7.89 0.09 -14.61
N SER A 99 7.96 -0.42 -15.84
CA SER A 99 6.95 -1.34 -16.40
C SER A 99 6.96 -2.71 -15.71
N MET A 100 8.14 -3.20 -15.32
CA MET A 100 8.26 -4.43 -14.53
C MET A 100 7.65 -4.27 -13.14
N TRP A 101 7.93 -3.17 -12.43
CA TRP A 101 7.31 -2.87 -11.13
C TRP A 101 5.80 -2.67 -11.23
N ASP A 102 5.30 -1.97 -12.25
CA ASP A 102 3.86 -1.77 -12.44
C ASP A 102 3.12 -3.09 -12.70
N ARG A 103 3.77 -4.09 -13.30
CA ARG A 103 3.23 -5.45 -13.48
C ARG A 103 3.25 -6.25 -12.18
N VAL A 104 4.35 -6.19 -11.44
CA VAL A 104 4.52 -6.88 -10.15
C VAL A 104 3.53 -6.34 -9.10
N PHE A 105 3.27 -5.04 -9.09
CA PHE A 105 2.34 -4.39 -8.17
C PHE A 105 0.92 -4.25 -8.73
N LEU A 106 0.61 -4.84 -9.89
CA LEU A 106 -0.71 -4.80 -10.53
C LEU A 106 -1.29 -3.37 -10.67
N VAL A 107 -0.44 -2.34 -10.76
CA VAL A 107 -0.84 -0.92 -10.75
C VAL A 107 -1.67 -0.60 -11.99
N LYS A 108 -1.29 -1.14 -13.17
CA LYS A 108 -2.05 -1.00 -14.42
C LYS A 108 -3.47 -1.54 -14.29
N GLN A 109 -3.64 -2.63 -13.55
CA GLN A 109 -4.95 -3.26 -13.32
C GLN A 109 -5.75 -2.49 -12.28
N GLY A 110 -5.11 -2.09 -11.18
CA GLY A 110 -5.73 -1.29 -10.13
C GLY A 110 -6.27 0.04 -10.65
N CYS A 111 -5.51 0.75 -11.48
CA CYS A 111 -5.95 1.99 -12.12
C CYS A 111 -7.07 1.76 -13.16
N ALA A 112 -7.01 0.68 -13.95
CA ALA A 112 -8.08 0.37 -14.91
C ALA A 112 -9.43 0.07 -14.20
N TRP A 113 -9.38 -0.69 -13.11
CA TRP A 113 -10.53 -0.95 -12.26
C TRP A 113 -11.04 0.32 -11.57
N LEU A 114 -10.14 1.17 -11.08
CA LEU A 114 -10.50 2.46 -10.50
C LEU A 114 -11.25 3.31 -11.53
N VAL A 115 -10.74 3.47 -12.75
CA VAL A 115 -11.41 4.22 -13.81
C VAL A 115 -12.79 3.64 -14.11
N LYS A 116 -12.88 2.31 -14.30
CA LYS A 116 -14.15 1.65 -14.63
C LYS A 116 -15.20 1.78 -13.52
N ASP A 117 -14.81 1.57 -12.26
CA ASP A 117 -15.75 1.63 -11.14
C ASP A 117 -16.16 3.06 -10.82
N LEU A 118 -15.24 4.02 -10.93
CA LEU A 118 -15.53 5.44 -10.80
C LEU A 118 -16.52 5.91 -11.88
N LEU A 119 -16.32 5.50 -13.13
CA LEU A 119 -17.28 5.78 -14.22
C LEU A 119 -18.64 5.11 -14.00
N LYS A 120 -18.66 3.89 -13.46
CA LYS A 120 -19.91 3.21 -13.11
C LYS A 120 -20.68 3.97 -12.04
N GLN A 121 -20.01 4.52 -11.03
CA GLN A 121 -20.66 5.31 -9.99
C GLN A 121 -21.12 6.69 -10.49
N ILE A 122 -20.31 7.38 -11.31
CA ILE A 122 -20.68 8.66 -11.94
C ILE A 122 -21.91 8.50 -12.86
N LYS A 123 -22.06 7.35 -13.55
CA LYS A 123 -23.20 7.08 -14.43
C LYS A 123 -24.56 7.22 -13.72
N PHE A 124 -24.65 6.86 -12.45
CA PHE A 124 -25.92 6.91 -11.69
C PHE A 124 -26.16 8.23 -10.98
N LEU A 125 -25.25 9.19 -11.14
CA LEU A 125 -25.32 10.46 -10.45
C LEU A 125 -26.36 11.36 -11.14
N LYS A 126 -27.39 11.80 -10.40
CA LYS A 126 -28.36 12.76 -10.93
C LYS A 126 -27.74 14.16 -10.89
N TRP A 127 -27.95 14.93 -11.96
CA TRP A 127 -27.50 16.32 -12.00
C TRP A 127 -28.27 17.15 -10.96
N THR A 128 -27.54 17.77 -10.04
CA THR A 128 -28.08 18.65 -9.00
C THR A 128 -27.27 19.94 -8.96
N LYS A 129 -27.90 21.06 -8.55
CA LYS A 129 -27.16 22.33 -8.35
C LYS A 129 -26.13 22.23 -7.21
N GLU A 130 -26.37 21.35 -6.25
CA GLU A 130 -25.41 21.02 -5.20
C GLU A 130 -24.39 20.01 -5.72
N THR A 131 -23.12 20.20 -5.35
CA THR A 131 -22.06 19.24 -5.65
C THR A 131 -22.37 17.92 -4.96
N PRO A 132 -22.46 16.81 -5.70
CA PRO A 132 -22.66 15.51 -5.10
C PRO A 132 -21.49 15.15 -4.20
N LYS A 133 -21.67 14.19 -3.30
CA LYS A 133 -20.62 13.73 -2.38
C LYS A 133 -19.54 12.90 -3.11
N LEU A 134 -18.82 13.53 -4.05
CA LEU A 134 -17.77 12.93 -4.89
C LEU A 134 -16.64 12.37 -4.04
N GLN A 135 -16.39 12.93 -2.86
CA GLN A 135 -15.49 12.36 -1.85
C GLN A 135 -15.89 10.94 -1.43
N GLN A 136 -17.18 10.73 -1.13
CA GLN A 136 -17.67 9.45 -0.65
C GLN A 136 -17.64 8.40 -1.77
N ILE A 137 -17.97 8.81 -2.99
CA ILE A 137 -17.88 8.00 -4.20
C ILE A 137 -16.42 7.58 -4.45
N THR A 138 -15.49 8.52 -4.41
CA THR A 138 -14.06 8.26 -4.63
C THR A 138 -13.49 7.33 -3.56
N ARG A 139 -13.81 7.57 -2.27
CA ARG A 139 -13.42 6.68 -1.17
C ARG A 139 -14.02 5.29 -1.32
N ALA A 140 -15.31 5.18 -1.62
CA ALA A 140 -15.98 3.89 -1.80
C ALA A 140 -15.38 3.09 -2.96
N THR A 141 -15.10 3.75 -4.09
CA THR A 141 -14.45 3.17 -5.27
C THR A 141 -13.06 2.63 -4.92
N LEU A 142 -12.25 3.40 -4.18
CA LEU A 142 -10.91 2.99 -3.76
C LEU A 142 -10.96 1.83 -2.76
N HIS A 143 -11.89 1.83 -1.81
CA HIS A 143 -12.05 0.75 -0.84
C HIS A 143 -12.54 -0.56 -1.48
N HIS A 144 -13.38 -0.49 -2.53
CA HIS A 144 -13.86 -1.67 -3.24
C HIS A 144 -12.84 -2.23 -4.23
N ASN A 145 -11.76 -1.49 -4.53
CA ASN A 145 -10.77 -1.91 -5.51
C ASN A 145 -9.93 -3.09 -4.97
N PRO A 146 -10.01 -4.29 -5.60
CA PRO A 146 -9.34 -5.49 -5.11
C PRO A 146 -7.80 -5.39 -5.17
N CYS A 147 -7.26 -4.50 -6.01
CA CYS A 147 -5.82 -4.28 -6.13
C CYS A 147 -5.27 -3.33 -5.04
N PHE A 148 -6.13 -2.51 -4.43
CA PHE A 148 -5.73 -1.60 -3.35
C PHE A 148 -5.64 -2.32 -2.00
N ASN A 149 -6.50 -3.32 -1.77
CA ASN A 149 -6.53 -4.06 -0.52
C ASN A 149 -5.57 -5.25 -0.45
N ARG A 150 -4.90 -5.61 -1.56
CA ARG A 150 -4.03 -6.78 -1.63
C ARG A 150 -2.64 -6.46 -2.17
N ILE A 151 -1.62 -6.64 -1.34
CA ILE A 151 -0.22 -6.62 -1.78
C ILE A 151 0.02 -7.92 -2.55
N PHE A 152 0.54 -7.83 -3.78
CA PHE A 152 0.73 -8.95 -4.71
C PHE A 152 -0.55 -9.76 -5.03
N GLY A 153 -1.75 -9.21 -4.80
CA GLY A 153 -3.01 -9.90 -5.06
C GLY A 153 -3.42 -10.99 -4.05
N VAL A 154 -2.57 -11.29 -3.06
CA VAL A 154 -2.76 -12.40 -2.10
C VAL A 154 -2.81 -11.93 -0.64
N LEU A 155 -1.97 -10.97 -0.23
CA LEU A 155 -1.86 -10.58 1.19
C LEU A 155 -2.69 -9.32 1.53
N PRO A 156 -3.53 -9.35 2.58
CA PRO A 156 -4.33 -8.20 2.98
C PRO A 156 -3.45 -7.06 3.49
N MET A 157 -3.49 -5.93 2.79
CA MET A 157 -2.64 -4.77 3.08
C MET A 157 -2.95 -4.13 4.43
N THR A 158 -4.22 -4.09 4.82
CA THR A 158 -4.69 -3.49 6.09
C THR A 158 -4.11 -4.23 7.29
N ALA A 159 -4.25 -5.56 7.34
CA ALA A 159 -3.77 -6.36 8.46
C ALA A 159 -2.23 -6.26 8.62
N MET A 160 -1.49 -6.21 7.51
CA MET A 160 -0.05 -6.01 7.55
C MET A 160 0.33 -4.60 8.02
N ASN A 161 -0.39 -3.57 7.57
CA ASN A 161 -0.18 -2.21 8.04
C ASN A 161 -0.40 -2.10 9.55
N ASP A 162 -1.48 -2.71 10.07
CA ASP A 162 -1.83 -2.68 11.49
C ASP A 162 -0.81 -3.45 12.33
N PHE A 163 -0.37 -4.62 11.86
CA PHE A 163 0.69 -5.39 12.53
C PHE A 163 1.99 -4.60 12.62
N ILE A 164 2.41 -3.98 11.51
CA ILE A 164 3.64 -3.17 11.47
C ILE A 164 3.51 -1.91 12.35
N ALA A 165 2.30 -1.36 12.50
CA ALA A 165 2.05 -0.21 13.37
C ALA A 165 2.26 -0.54 14.87
N ILE A 166 2.01 -1.79 15.28
CA ILE A 166 2.14 -2.25 16.68
C ILE A 166 3.57 -2.73 17.02
N LEU A 167 4.40 -3.06 16.02
CA LEU A 167 5.77 -3.56 16.21
C LEU A 167 6.67 -2.72 17.13
N PRO A 168 6.65 -1.37 17.09
CA PRO A 168 7.42 -0.59 18.05
C PRO A 168 7.09 -0.95 19.51
N GLY A 169 5.81 -1.16 19.83
CA GLY A 169 5.38 -1.58 21.17
C GLY A 169 5.85 -2.99 21.50
N LEU A 170 5.74 -3.92 20.54
CA LEU A 170 6.20 -5.29 20.70
C LEU A 170 7.70 -5.37 21.00
N PHE A 171 8.52 -4.54 20.34
CA PHE A 171 9.97 -4.52 20.59
C PHE A 171 10.32 -4.03 21.99
N VAL A 172 9.61 -3.04 22.54
CA VAL A 172 9.82 -2.59 23.92
C VAL A 172 9.44 -3.69 24.90
N VAL A 173 8.27 -4.31 24.73
CA VAL A 173 7.79 -5.39 25.60
C VAL A 173 8.74 -6.58 25.57
N ALA A 174 9.21 -6.98 24.38
CA ALA A 174 10.17 -8.08 24.23
C ALA A 174 11.53 -7.76 24.89
N GLY A 175 12.04 -6.53 24.76
CA GLY A 175 13.28 -6.10 25.42
C GLY A 175 13.18 -6.09 26.95
N ILE A 176 12.05 -5.58 27.47
CA ILE A 176 11.78 -5.59 28.92
C ILE A 176 11.65 -7.03 29.44
N LEU A 177 10.89 -7.88 28.74
CA LEU A 177 10.72 -9.28 29.11
C LEU A 177 12.03 -10.06 29.08
N GLY A 178 12.88 -9.84 28.06
CA GLY A 178 14.22 -10.43 27.99
C GLY A 178 15.09 -10.05 29.21
N THR A 179 14.95 -8.82 29.68
CA THR A 179 15.64 -8.35 30.89
C THR A 179 15.14 -9.06 32.14
N PHE A 180 13.82 -9.14 32.33
CA PHE A 180 13.22 -9.83 33.46
C PHE A 180 13.59 -11.31 33.52
N VAL A 181 13.57 -11.99 32.37
CA VAL A 181 13.93 -13.41 32.26
C VAL A 181 15.41 -13.62 32.57
N GLY A 182 16.30 -12.75 32.10
CA GLY A 182 17.73 -12.82 32.40
C GLY A 182 18.06 -12.61 33.87
N ILE A 183 17.42 -11.64 34.52
CA ILE A 183 17.61 -11.40 35.96
C ILE A 183 17.04 -12.55 36.79
N ALA A 184 15.85 -13.05 36.44
CA ALA A 184 15.22 -14.17 37.15
C ALA A 184 16.04 -15.46 37.03
N GLY A 185 16.63 -15.72 35.86
CA GLY A 185 17.56 -16.84 35.63
C GLY A 185 18.82 -16.70 36.48
N GLY A 186 19.49 -15.56 36.42
CA GLY A 186 20.73 -15.32 37.16
C GLY A 186 20.56 -15.39 38.68
N LEU A 187 19.44 -14.88 39.22
CA LEU A 187 19.17 -14.95 40.66
C LEU A 187 18.96 -16.39 41.15
N GLN A 188 18.37 -17.27 40.33
CA GLN A 188 18.24 -18.69 40.68
C GLN A 188 19.60 -19.40 40.73
N GLU A 189 20.54 -19.03 39.87
CA GLU A 189 21.90 -19.57 39.91
C GLU A 189 22.66 -19.12 41.16
N LEU A 190 22.50 -17.85 41.53
CA LEU A 190 23.14 -17.29 42.73
C LEU A 190 22.58 -17.90 44.03
N GLY A 191 21.27 -18.14 44.10
CA GLY A 191 20.63 -18.73 45.27
C GLY A 191 20.87 -20.23 45.47
N GLY A 192 21.21 -20.98 44.41
CA GLY A 192 21.38 -22.44 44.47
C GLY A 192 22.83 -22.93 44.35
N GLY A 193 23.76 -22.10 43.84
CA GLY A 193 25.13 -22.51 43.51
C GLY A 193 26.23 -21.96 44.44
N MET A 194 25.88 -21.08 45.38
CA MET A 194 26.86 -20.40 46.23
C MET A 194 27.22 -21.25 47.46
N ASN A 195 28.46 -21.74 47.52
CA ASN A 195 28.98 -22.44 48.69
C ASN A 195 30.17 -21.65 49.26
N LEU A 196 30.00 -21.08 50.46
CA LEU A 196 30.99 -20.21 51.11
C LEU A 196 32.29 -20.94 51.47
N GLN A 197 32.32 -22.27 51.37
CA GLN A 197 33.50 -23.10 51.56
C GLN A 197 34.39 -23.16 50.32
N ASP A 198 33.82 -22.98 49.12
CA ASP A 198 34.54 -22.96 47.84
C ASP A 198 34.52 -21.56 47.23
N ILE A 199 35.53 -20.76 47.59
CA ILE A 199 35.72 -19.38 47.11
C ILE A 199 35.84 -19.34 45.58
N GLU A 200 36.49 -20.33 44.97
CA GLU A 200 36.71 -20.38 43.53
C GLU A 200 35.43 -20.68 42.74
N ASN A 201 34.59 -21.59 43.23
CA ASN A 201 33.30 -21.88 42.62
C ASN A 201 32.33 -20.71 42.78
N THR A 202 32.32 -20.07 43.95
CA THR A 202 31.54 -18.86 44.21
C THR A 202 31.90 -17.72 43.25
N LYS A 203 33.20 -17.53 42.96
CA LYS A 203 33.66 -16.55 41.98
C LYS A 203 33.13 -16.84 40.57
N ASN A 204 33.19 -18.10 40.13
CA ASN A 204 32.69 -18.49 38.81
C ASN A 204 31.17 -18.29 38.67
N VAL A 205 30.39 -18.59 39.72
CA VAL A 205 28.94 -18.32 39.75
C VAL A 205 28.66 -16.82 39.68
N MET A 206 29.43 -16.00 40.39
CA MET A 206 29.28 -14.54 40.36
C MET A 206 29.64 -13.93 39.00
N ASP A 207 30.72 -14.38 38.36
CA ASP A 207 31.12 -13.92 37.03
C ASP A 207 30.07 -14.30 35.97
N ARG A 208 29.47 -15.49 36.07
CA ARG A 208 28.37 -15.92 35.21
C ARG A 208 27.10 -15.09 35.42
N PHE A 209 26.75 -14.80 36.67
CA PHE A 209 25.62 -13.93 37.00
C PHE A 209 25.77 -12.52 36.40
N LEU A 210 26.95 -11.91 36.55
CA LEU A 210 27.24 -10.60 35.97
C LEU A 210 27.17 -10.62 34.44
N TYR A 211 27.63 -11.71 33.82
CA TYR A 211 27.51 -11.90 32.38
C TYR A 211 26.06 -11.99 31.91
N GLU A 212 25.23 -12.79 32.58
CA GLU A 212 23.80 -12.96 32.26
C GLU A 212 23.02 -11.64 32.37
N ILE A 213 23.26 -10.87 33.45
CA ILE A 213 22.63 -9.55 33.61
C ILE A 213 23.13 -8.57 32.55
N SER A 214 24.44 -8.52 32.28
CA SER A 214 25.00 -7.66 31.24
C SER A 214 24.40 -7.97 29.88
N TYR A 215 24.24 -9.25 29.56
CA TYR A 215 23.62 -9.68 28.31
C TYR A 215 22.13 -9.30 28.27
N ALA A 216 21.37 -9.57 29.33
CA ALA A 216 19.96 -9.22 29.44
C ALA A 216 19.73 -7.71 29.24
N MET A 217 20.58 -6.86 29.83
CA MET A 217 20.56 -5.40 29.62
C MET A 217 20.80 -5.02 28.16
N LYS A 218 21.74 -5.67 27.46
CA LYS A 218 21.97 -5.43 26.03
C LYS A 218 20.74 -5.76 25.18
N THR A 219 20.00 -6.82 25.52
CA THR A 219 18.75 -7.15 24.80
C THR A 219 17.67 -6.08 24.96
N SER A 220 17.58 -5.47 26.15
CA SER A 220 16.68 -4.33 26.41
C SER A 220 17.01 -3.11 25.56
N ILE A 221 18.30 -2.74 25.53
CA ILE A 221 18.79 -1.61 24.72
C ILE A 221 18.49 -1.87 23.24
N ALA A 222 18.73 -3.08 22.74
CA ALA A 222 18.40 -3.45 21.37
C ALA A 222 16.90 -3.28 21.10
N GLY A 223 16.03 -3.71 22.02
CA GLY A 223 14.58 -3.55 21.89
C GLY A 223 14.11 -2.10 21.82
N ILE A 224 14.69 -1.22 22.64
CA ILE A 224 14.40 0.22 22.61
C ILE A 224 14.88 0.84 21.29
N VAL A 225 16.08 0.50 20.82
CA VAL A 225 16.63 1.00 19.56
C VAL A 225 15.77 0.58 18.36
N PHE A 226 15.41 -0.71 18.27
CA PHE A 226 14.54 -1.19 17.20
C PHE A 226 13.13 -0.61 17.28
N SER A 227 12.60 -0.38 18.48
CA SER A 227 11.32 0.31 18.67
C SER A 227 11.36 1.74 18.13
N LEU A 228 12.38 2.52 18.49
CA LEU A 228 12.54 3.90 18.02
C LEU A 228 12.70 3.93 16.49
N ALA A 229 13.53 3.05 15.93
CA ALA A 229 13.72 2.94 14.50
C ALA A 229 12.41 2.56 13.77
N ALA A 230 11.66 1.61 14.31
CA ALA A 230 10.38 1.18 13.73
C ALA A 230 9.34 2.29 13.80
N HIS A 231 9.33 3.07 14.89
CA HIS A 231 8.45 4.23 15.02
C HIS A 231 8.77 5.31 13.98
N ILE A 232 10.05 5.64 13.79
CA ILE A 232 10.50 6.58 12.75
C ILE A 232 10.08 6.09 11.36
N LEU A 233 10.28 4.81 11.04
CA LEU A 233 9.85 4.23 9.77
C LEU A 233 8.33 4.34 9.57
N ASN A 234 7.54 4.06 10.61
CA ASN A 234 6.07 4.15 10.54
C ASN A 234 5.58 5.58 10.27
N VAL A 235 6.25 6.58 10.84
CA VAL A 235 5.92 8.00 10.67
C VAL A 235 6.32 8.51 9.28
N ILE A 236 7.55 8.21 8.82
CA ILE A 236 8.05 8.66 7.51
C ILE A 236 7.29 7.96 6.37
N MET A 237 7.09 6.64 6.49
CA MET A 237 6.42 5.82 5.49
C MET A 237 4.98 5.53 5.92
N SER A 238 4.18 6.58 6.15
CA SER A 238 2.75 6.44 6.46
C SER A 238 1.92 6.28 5.17
N PRO A 239 1.33 5.11 4.89
CA PRO A 239 0.51 4.90 3.70
C PRO A 239 -0.83 5.64 3.79
N GLU A 240 -1.37 5.85 4.98
CA GLU A 240 -2.63 6.57 5.21
C GLU A 240 -2.55 8.02 4.74
N ARG A 241 -1.45 8.72 5.02
CA ARG A 241 -1.24 10.10 4.55
C ARG A 241 -1.25 10.19 3.02
N VAL A 242 -0.60 9.22 2.37
CA VAL A 242 -0.55 9.15 0.90
C VAL A 242 -1.93 8.81 0.34
N TYR A 243 -2.69 7.92 1.01
CA TYR A 243 -4.03 7.55 0.62
C TYR A 243 -5.02 8.73 0.73
N VAL A 244 -4.96 9.50 1.81
CA VAL A 244 -5.79 10.72 1.95
C VAL A 244 -5.45 11.71 0.85
N SER A 245 -4.16 11.97 0.59
CA SER A 245 -3.76 12.86 -0.51
C SER A 245 -4.23 12.36 -1.88
N LEU A 246 -4.22 11.04 -2.12
CA LEU A 246 -4.76 10.44 -3.34
C LEU A 246 -6.26 10.74 -3.51
N VAL A 247 -7.05 10.51 -2.45
CA VAL A 247 -8.50 10.74 -2.46
C VAL A 247 -8.79 12.23 -2.72
N ASP A 248 -8.14 13.12 -1.96
CA ASP A 248 -8.40 14.56 -2.03
C ASP A 248 -8.05 15.13 -3.41
N ARG A 249 -6.96 14.66 -4.04
CA ARG A 249 -6.59 15.06 -5.41
C ARG A 249 -7.59 14.57 -6.46
N MET A 250 -8.03 13.32 -6.35
CA MET A 250 -9.04 12.76 -7.24
C MET A 250 -10.38 13.50 -7.11
N GLU A 251 -10.80 13.77 -5.87
CA GLU A 251 -12.00 14.56 -5.56
C GLU A 251 -11.91 15.96 -6.16
N SER A 252 -10.86 16.72 -5.83
CA SER A 252 -10.66 18.08 -6.33
C SER A 252 -10.67 18.13 -7.86
N SER A 253 -10.06 17.13 -8.52
CA SER A 253 -10.08 17.02 -9.97
C SER A 253 -11.48 16.76 -10.53
N LEU A 254 -12.27 15.90 -9.88
CA LEU A 254 -13.65 15.64 -10.29
C LEU A 254 -14.58 16.82 -10.01
N ASP A 255 -14.37 17.55 -8.91
CA ASP A 255 -15.12 18.76 -8.59
C ASP A 255 -14.90 19.84 -9.65
N LEU A 256 -13.65 20.05 -10.09
CA LEU A 256 -13.35 20.97 -11.20
C LEU A 256 -14.08 20.59 -12.49
N LEU A 257 -14.14 19.29 -12.81
CA LEU A 257 -14.89 18.80 -13.96
C LEU A 257 -16.41 18.98 -13.78
N TRP A 258 -16.91 18.81 -12.55
CA TRP A 258 -18.32 19.02 -12.22
C TRP A 258 -18.74 20.47 -12.45
N TYR A 259 -18.00 21.43 -11.89
CA TYR A 259 -18.29 22.86 -12.09
C TYR A 259 -18.19 23.32 -13.53
N ARG A 260 -17.39 22.61 -14.35
CA ARG A 260 -17.25 22.91 -15.78
C ARG A 260 -18.38 22.33 -16.64
N SER A 261 -19.11 21.35 -16.13
CA SER A 261 -20.14 20.63 -16.88
C SER A 261 -21.51 21.27 -16.71
N ASP A 262 -22.39 21.08 -17.69
CA ASP A 262 -23.73 21.69 -17.69
C ASP A 262 -24.85 20.66 -17.40
N ASN A 263 -24.57 19.39 -17.67
CA ASN A 263 -25.47 18.26 -17.40
C ASN A 263 -24.67 16.99 -17.06
N ASN A 264 -25.38 15.92 -16.68
CA ASN A 264 -24.81 14.57 -16.54
C ASN A 264 -25.55 13.57 -17.44
N ASP A 265 -25.78 13.97 -18.69
CA ASP A 265 -26.50 13.13 -19.63
C ASP A 265 -25.61 11.97 -20.05
N TYR A 266 -26.09 10.76 -19.77
CA TYR A 266 -25.51 9.54 -20.31
C TYR A 266 -26.02 9.37 -21.74
N ALA A 267 -25.13 9.34 -22.73
CA ALA A 267 -25.53 8.99 -24.09
C ALA A 267 -26.07 7.55 -24.07
N SER A 268 -27.39 7.41 -24.18
CA SER A 268 -28.13 6.15 -24.08
C SER A 268 -27.98 5.25 -25.30
N GLU A 269 -27.35 5.75 -26.36
CA GLU A 269 -27.02 4.96 -27.54
C GLU A 269 -25.53 4.61 -27.50
N ASP A 270 -25.24 3.31 -27.51
CA ASP A 270 -23.96 2.80 -28.01
C ASP A 270 -23.73 3.47 -29.36
N ARG A 271 -22.88 4.50 -29.40
CA ARG A 271 -22.66 5.21 -30.65
C ARG A 271 -22.18 4.18 -31.68
N PRO A 272 -22.83 4.09 -32.85
CA PRO A 272 -22.27 3.34 -33.96
C PRO A 272 -20.83 3.81 -34.22
N PHE A 273 -19.98 2.93 -34.76
CA PHE A 273 -18.60 3.23 -35.12
C PHE A 273 -18.49 4.62 -35.73
N ASP A 274 -17.99 5.57 -34.95
CA ASP A 274 -17.83 6.96 -35.33
C ASP A 274 -16.43 7.10 -35.93
N GLU A 275 -16.36 7.10 -37.26
CA GLU A 275 -15.12 7.20 -38.04
C GLU A 275 -14.35 8.50 -37.75
N HIS A 276 -14.99 9.50 -37.13
CA HIS A 276 -14.40 10.77 -36.71
C HIS A 276 -14.12 10.85 -35.20
N ARG A 277 -14.31 9.76 -34.46
CA ARG A 277 -13.91 9.68 -33.05
C ARG A 277 -12.39 9.80 -32.95
N ASP A 278 -11.91 10.60 -32.01
CA ASP A 278 -10.47 10.78 -31.79
C ASP A 278 -9.82 9.40 -31.58
N PRO A 279 -8.86 8.99 -32.42
CA PRO A 279 -8.20 7.69 -32.32
C PRO A 279 -7.55 7.48 -30.95
N VAL A 280 -7.17 8.55 -30.25
CA VAL A 280 -6.63 8.46 -28.90
C VAL A 280 -7.70 8.02 -27.90
N GLU A 281 -8.95 8.47 -28.06
CA GLU A 281 -10.07 8.11 -27.18
C GLU A 281 -10.50 6.66 -27.39
N ALA A 282 -10.58 6.20 -28.65
CA ALA A 282 -10.91 4.82 -28.97
C ALA A 282 -9.84 3.83 -28.46
N LEU A 283 -8.56 4.16 -28.64
CA LEU A 283 -7.44 3.36 -28.14
C LEU A 283 -7.37 3.37 -26.60
N ALA A 284 -7.77 4.47 -25.97
CA ALA A 284 -7.81 4.56 -24.52
C ALA A 284 -8.89 3.65 -23.93
N GLU A 285 -10.11 3.70 -24.48
CA GLU A 285 -11.22 2.82 -24.11
C GLU A 285 -10.86 1.33 -24.33
N GLU A 286 -10.28 1.00 -25.48
CA GLU A 286 -9.81 -0.36 -25.77
C GLU A 286 -8.72 -0.81 -24.78
N SER A 287 -7.79 0.07 -24.40
CA SER A 287 -6.72 -0.26 -23.45
C SER A 287 -7.22 -0.57 -22.05
N VAL A 288 -8.21 0.19 -21.56
CA VAL A 288 -8.86 -0.06 -20.26
C VAL A 288 -9.64 -1.37 -20.31
N ASN A 289 -10.44 -1.57 -21.37
CA ASN A 289 -11.25 -2.76 -21.54
C ASN A 289 -10.40 -4.03 -21.70
N ALA A 290 -9.29 -3.96 -22.44
CA ALA A 290 -8.36 -5.06 -22.61
C ALA A 290 -7.72 -5.48 -21.28
N GLU A 291 -7.34 -4.51 -20.45
CA GLU A 291 -6.70 -4.81 -19.15
C GLU A 291 -7.71 -5.36 -18.13
N VAL A 292 -8.95 -4.86 -18.13
CA VAL A 292 -10.05 -5.43 -17.32
C VAL A 292 -10.39 -6.86 -17.80
N ALA A 293 -10.45 -7.10 -19.11
CA ALA A 293 -10.73 -8.41 -19.67
C ALA A 293 -9.63 -9.44 -19.38
N ARG A 294 -8.36 -9.01 -19.34
CA ARG A 294 -7.23 -9.87 -18.93
C ARG A 294 -7.43 -10.43 -17.53
N HIS A 295 -7.89 -9.63 -16.57
CA HIS A 295 -8.12 -10.08 -15.20
C HIS A 295 -9.22 -11.15 -15.10
N ASN A 296 -10.30 -11.02 -15.87
CA ASN A 296 -11.36 -12.03 -15.92
C ASN A 296 -10.86 -13.37 -16.47
N ARG A 297 -9.91 -13.35 -17.42
CA ARG A 297 -9.27 -14.58 -17.93
C ARG A 297 -8.37 -15.24 -16.89
N THR A 298 -7.63 -14.46 -16.09
CA THR A 298 -6.78 -15.03 -15.03
C THR A 298 -7.60 -15.71 -13.93
N ARG A 299 -8.72 -15.09 -13.51
CA ARG A 299 -9.67 -15.72 -12.56
C ARG A 299 -10.31 -16.99 -13.11
N GLY A 300 -10.74 -17.00 -14.38
CA GLY A 300 -11.30 -18.19 -15.00
C GLY A 300 -10.30 -19.36 -15.07
N LEU A 301 -9.01 -19.07 -15.28
CA LEU A 301 -7.95 -20.08 -15.27
C LEU A 301 -7.65 -20.64 -13.87
N ASP A 302 -7.71 -19.80 -12.83
CA ASP A 302 -7.54 -20.23 -11.44
C ASP A 302 -8.72 -21.09 -10.95
N ASP A 303 -9.94 -20.77 -11.37
CA ASP A 303 -11.12 -21.58 -11.08
C ASP A 303 -11.09 -22.92 -11.82
N LEU A 304 -10.67 -22.94 -13.10
CA LEU A 304 -10.45 -24.18 -13.86
C LEU A 304 -9.32 -25.05 -13.29
N ARG A 305 -8.28 -24.44 -12.71
CA ARG A 305 -7.20 -25.16 -12.01
C ARG A 305 -7.66 -25.76 -10.69
N LYS A 306 -8.53 -25.07 -9.94
CA LYS A 306 -9.14 -25.62 -8.73
C LYS A 306 -10.03 -26.83 -9.01
N VAL A 307 -10.82 -26.80 -10.09
CA VAL A 307 -11.66 -27.92 -10.51
C VAL A 307 -10.85 -29.13 -11.00
N LYS A 308 -9.64 -28.93 -11.53
CA LYS A 308 -8.74 -30.04 -11.91
C LYS A 308 -7.92 -30.60 -10.75
N ALA A 309 -7.88 -29.93 -9.60
CA ALA A 309 -7.11 -30.33 -8.43
C ALA A 309 -8.00 -30.90 -7.29
N SER A 310 -9.32 -30.85 -7.45
CA SER A 310 -10.32 -31.55 -6.64
C SER A 310 -10.76 -32.83 -7.34
#